data_AF-A0A7M3M8Z2-F1
#
_entry.id   AF-A0A7M3M8Z2-F1
#
_cell.length_a   1.000
_cell.length_b   1.000
_cell.length_c   1.000
_cell.angle_alpha   90.00
_cell.angle_beta   90.00
_cell.angle_gamma   90.00
#
_symmetry.space_group_name_H-M   'P 1'
#
loop_
_entity.id
_entity.type
_entity.pdbx_description
1 polymer ?
#
loop_
_entity_poly.entity_id
_entity_poly.type
_entity_poly.pdbx_seq_one_letter_code
_entity_poly.pdbx_strand_id
1 'polypeptide(L)'
;LVTDYGPDFGKPKYYKVITNQQGIPPWKIHHSRVIRMEGDTLPFQQAKTENGWGMSVVERIFERIEAFDTATVGTTQLIHKAHLRTYSIAELRKILAAGGDLEKALMKHMDMIRQFQTIEGMTIMDAADKFETHSYTFAGIADVLLRFAEQVSGATGIPLVRLFGQSPAGFNTG
;
A
#
# COMPACT_ATOMS: atom_id res chain seq x y z
N LEU A 1 -5.25 -40.35 5.70
CA LEU A 1 -4.49 -40.22 4.45
C LEU A 1 -4.86 -41.39 3.54
N VAL A 2 -4.55 -41.32 2.25
CA VAL A 2 -4.70 -42.46 1.32
C VAL A 2 -3.62 -43.49 1.65
N THR A 3 -4.04 -44.74 1.84
CA THR A 3 -3.18 -45.89 2.20
C THR A 3 -2.92 -46.82 1.02
N ASP A 4 -3.67 -46.65 -0.06
CA ASP A 4 -3.53 -47.47 -1.26
C ASP A 4 -2.32 -47.00 -2.07
N TYR A 5 -1.50 -47.94 -2.53
CA TYR A 5 -0.31 -47.62 -3.33
C TYR A 5 -0.71 -46.91 -4.63
N GLY A 6 -0.12 -45.74 -4.87
CA GLY A 6 -0.40 -44.92 -6.06
C GLY A 6 0.11 -43.48 -5.92
N PRO A 7 -0.13 -42.63 -6.95
CA PRO A 7 0.32 -41.24 -6.98
C PRO A 7 -0.21 -40.36 -5.82
N ASP A 8 -1.29 -40.78 -5.18
CA ASP A 8 -1.93 -40.08 -4.06
C ASP A 8 -1.61 -40.69 -2.69
N PHE A 9 -0.74 -41.70 -2.64
CA PHE A 9 -0.31 -42.31 -1.38
C PHE A 9 0.25 -41.24 -0.43
N GLY A 10 -0.22 -41.22 0.82
CA GLY A 10 0.19 -40.23 1.82
C GLY A 10 -0.53 -38.88 1.73
N LYS A 11 -1.42 -38.63 0.76
CA LYS A 11 -2.23 -37.40 0.66
C LYS A 11 -3.54 -37.49 1.46
N PRO A 12 -4.26 -36.38 1.71
CA PRO A 12 -5.58 -36.39 2.35
C PRO A 12 -6.60 -37.24 1.59
N LYS A 13 -7.32 -38.12 2.30
CA LYS A 13 -8.36 -38.98 1.69
C LYS A 13 -9.65 -38.22 1.36
N TYR A 14 -9.93 -37.18 2.16
CA TYR A 14 -11.12 -36.34 2.03
C TYR A 14 -10.74 -34.87 2.16
N TYR A 15 -11.33 -34.04 1.32
CA TYR A 15 -11.24 -32.59 1.36
C TYR A 15 -12.57 -32.03 1.85
N LYS A 16 -12.52 -31.12 2.83
CA LYS A 16 -13.70 -30.48 3.39
C LYS A 16 -13.82 -29.08 2.77
N VAL A 17 -14.93 -28.82 2.09
CA VAL A 17 -15.29 -27.47 1.69
C VAL A 17 -15.85 -26.77 2.92
N ILE A 18 -15.20 -25.71 3.36
CA ILE A 18 -15.72 -24.83 4.40
C ILE A 18 -16.60 -23.80 3.66
N THR A 19 -17.83 -23.63 4.13
CA THR A 19 -18.87 -22.82 3.47
C THR A 19 -18.36 -21.47 2.97
N ASN A 20 -18.58 -21.20 1.69
CA ASN A 20 -18.31 -19.92 1.01
C ASN A 20 -19.65 -19.15 0.86
N GLN A 21 -19.60 -17.81 0.78
CA GLN A 21 -20.72 -16.87 0.61
C GLN A 21 -21.69 -17.20 -0.55
N GLN A 22 -21.35 -18.14 -1.43
CA GLN A 22 -22.16 -18.62 -2.56
C GLN A 22 -23.04 -19.84 -2.25
N GLY A 23 -23.22 -20.21 -0.98
CA GLY A 23 -24.23 -21.20 -0.58
C GLY A 23 -23.86 -22.66 -0.87
N ILE A 24 -22.58 -22.97 -1.13
CA ILE A 24 -22.10 -24.35 -1.23
C ILE A 24 -22.15 -24.97 0.18
N PRO A 25 -22.95 -26.04 0.40
CA PRO A 25 -23.01 -26.69 1.70
C PRO A 25 -21.64 -27.27 2.07
N PRO A 26 -21.33 -27.44 3.36
CA PRO A 26 -20.07 -28.03 3.76
C PRO A 26 -20.00 -29.50 3.33
N TRP A 27 -19.36 -29.75 2.19
CA TRP A 27 -19.23 -31.08 1.60
C TRP A 27 -17.89 -31.73 1.95
N LYS A 28 -17.93 -33.05 2.09
CA LYS A 28 -16.76 -33.90 2.25
C LYS A 28 -16.52 -34.63 0.92
N ILE A 29 -15.52 -34.19 0.17
CA ILE A 29 -15.23 -34.67 -1.18
C ILE A 29 -14.08 -35.69 -1.10
N HIS A 30 -14.23 -36.83 -1.77
CA HIS A 30 -13.18 -37.86 -1.85
C HIS A 30 -12.05 -37.41 -2.80
N HIS A 31 -10.80 -37.74 -2.50
CA HIS A 31 -9.63 -37.31 -3.30
C HIS A 31 -9.74 -37.65 -4.80
N SER A 32 -10.41 -38.75 -5.16
CA SER A 32 -10.66 -39.15 -6.55
C SER A 32 -11.51 -38.17 -7.37
N ARG A 33 -12.14 -37.18 -6.73
CA ARG A 33 -12.95 -36.12 -7.37
C ARG A 33 -12.30 -34.74 -7.24
N VAL A 34 -11.06 -34.67 -6.78
CA VAL A 34 -10.33 -33.41 -6.56
C VAL A 34 -9.05 -33.45 -7.38
N ILE A 35 -8.88 -32.47 -8.26
CA ILE A 35 -7.59 -32.20 -8.89
C ILE A 35 -6.84 -31.23 -7.99
N ARG A 36 -5.73 -31.68 -7.42
CA ARG A 36 -4.92 -30.87 -6.51
C ARG A 36 -3.79 -30.19 -7.28
N MET A 37 -3.76 -28.87 -7.24
CA MET A 37 -2.63 -28.06 -7.65
C MET A 37 -1.88 -27.65 -6.39
N GLU A 38 -0.68 -28.19 -6.21
CA GLU A 38 0.20 -27.84 -5.09
C GLU A 38 1.13 -26.71 -5.53
N GLY A 39 1.46 -25.80 -4.60
CA GLY A 39 2.47 -24.77 -4.81
C GLY A 39 3.88 -25.34 -4.70
N ASP A 40 4.84 -24.50 -4.32
CA ASP A 40 6.24 -24.91 -4.19
C ASP A 40 6.40 -25.96 -3.07
N THR A 41 7.25 -26.97 -3.33
CA THR A 41 7.46 -28.08 -2.40
C THR A 41 8.08 -27.63 -1.07
N LEU A 42 7.44 -28.03 0.03
CA LEU A 42 7.89 -27.74 1.39
C LEU A 42 8.60 -28.94 2.04
N PRO A 43 9.56 -28.71 2.96
CA PRO A 43 10.07 -29.74 3.86
C PRO A 43 8.96 -30.43 4.65
N PHE A 44 9.14 -31.71 4.97
CA PHE A 44 8.09 -32.56 5.56
C PHE A 44 7.38 -31.96 6.79
N GLN A 45 8.11 -31.31 7.70
CA GLN A 45 7.52 -30.69 8.89
C GLN A 45 6.67 -29.47 8.55
N GLN A 46 7.14 -28.61 7.63
CA GLN A 46 6.40 -27.43 7.18
C GLN A 46 5.18 -27.82 6.34
N ALA A 47 5.33 -28.80 5.44
CA ALA A 47 4.20 -29.35 4.70
C ALA A 47 3.11 -29.90 5.64
N LYS A 48 3.50 -30.54 6.76
CA LYS A 48 2.53 -31.03 7.75
C LYS A 48 1.76 -29.89 8.43
N THR A 49 2.43 -28.78 8.76
CA THR A 49 1.80 -27.57 9.30
C THR A 49 0.81 -26.96 8.29
N GLU A 50 1.19 -26.93 7.02
CA GLU A 50 0.34 -26.48 5.91
C GLU A 50 -0.73 -27.50 5.50
N ASN A 51 -1.09 -28.47 6.34
CA ASN A 51 -2.08 -29.52 6.04
C ASN A 51 -1.78 -30.31 4.74
N GLY A 52 -0.49 -30.44 4.42
CA GLY A 52 0.05 -31.07 3.24
C GLY A 52 0.05 -30.20 1.99
N TRP A 53 -0.29 -28.91 2.06
CA TRP A 53 -0.19 -27.95 0.95
C TRP A 53 1.26 -27.48 0.75
N GLY A 54 1.56 -27.05 -0.48
CA GLY A 54 2.84 -26.41 -0.82
C GLY A 54 2.83 -24.92 -0.47
N MET A 55 4.00 -24.30 -0.50
CA MET A 55 4.18 -22.86 -0.27
C MET A 55 3.53 -22.06 -1.40
N SER A 56 2.92 -20.92 -1.06
CA SER A 56 2.37 -20.00 -2.05
C SER A 56 3.49 -19.29 -2.83
N VAL A 57 3.42 -19.34 -4.15
CA VAL A 57 4.34 -18.59 -5.04
C VAL A 57 4.20 -17.07 -4.82
N VAL A 58 3.01 -16.61 -4.45
CA VAL A 58 2.71 -15.18 -4.20
C VAL A 58 3.36 -14.72 -2.90
N GLU A 59 3.41 -15.58 -1.89
CA GLU A 59 3.95 -15.24 -0.56
C GLU A 59 5.43 -14.84 -0.64
N ARG A 60 6.21 -15.49 -1.52
CA ARG A 60 7.61 -15.13 -1.78
C ARG A 60 7.78 -13.70 -2.31
N ILE A 61 6.81 -13.22 -3.08
CA ILE A 61 6.87 -11.93 -3.79
C ILE A 61 6.17 -10.83 -2.96
N PHE A 62 5.34 -11.23 -1.99
CA PHE A 62 4.46 -10.34 -1.24
C PHE A 62 5.20 -9.17 -0.59
N GLU A 63 6.32 -9.42 0.10
CA GLU A 63 7.15 -8.38 0.74
C GLU A 63 7.62 -7.31 -0.25
N ARG A 64 7.95 -7.72 -1.49
CA ARG A 64 8.40 -6.79 -2.54
C ARG A 64 7.26 -5.96 -3.10
N ILE A 65 6.07 -6.55 -3.23
CA ILE A 65 4.86 -5.84 -3.65
C ILE A 65 4.45 -4.84 -2.58
N GLU A 66 4.45 -5.25 -1.30
CA GLU A 66 4.10 -4.40 -0.18
C GLU A 66 5.03 -3.20 -0.04
N ALA A 67 6.34 -3.39 -0.24
CA ALA A 67 7.30 -2.30 -0.25
C ALA A 67 7.02 -1.28 -1.37
N PHE A 68 6.67 -1.75 -2.57
CA PHE A 68 6.32 -0.87 -3.69
C PHE A 68 5.00 -0.12 -3.46
N ASP A 69 3.98 -0.79 -2.93
CA ASP A 69 2.70 -0.17 -2.57
C ASP A 69 2.91 0.91 -1.50
N THR A 70 3.65 0.59 -0.43
CA THR A 70 3.98 1.52 0.65
C THR A 70 4.75 2.75 0.13
N ALA A 71 5.71 2.56 -0.77
CA ALA A 71 6.45 3.66 -1.38
C ALA A 71 5.54 4.57 -2.23
N THR A 72 4.58 3.98 -2.95
CA THR A 72 3.59 4.72 -3.75
C THR A 72 2.67 5.54 -2.85
N VAL A 73 2.11 4.92 -1.80
CA VAL A 73 1.29 5.60 -0.80
C VAL A 73 2.07 6.72 -0.10
N GLY A 74 3.32 6.45 0.31
CA GLY A 74 4.20 7.43 0.95
C GLY A 74 4.48 8.65 0.06
N THR A 75 4.65 8.42 -1.25
CA THR A 75 4.82 9.50 -2.24
C THR A 75 3.57 10.35 -2.36
N THR A 76 2.38 9.74 -2.44
CA THR A 76 1.10 10.46 -2.46
C THR A 76 0.94 11.33 -1.21
N GLN A 77 1.28 10.79 -0.03
CA GLN A 77 1.27 11.55 1.22
C GLN A 77 2.21 12.76 1.20
N LEU A 78 3.40 12.62 0.60
CA LEU A 78 4.35 13.73 0.46
C LEU A 78 3.80 14.82 -0.47
N ILE A 79 3.15 14.44 -1.58
CA ILE A 79 2.48 15.39 -2.49
C ILE A 79 1.38 16.16 -1.76
N HIS A 80 0.54 15.48 -0.97
CA HIS A 80 -0.49 16.15 -0.17
C HIS A 80 0.11 17.11 0.86
N LYS A 81 1.25 16.75 1.47
CA LYS A 81 1.94 17.61 2.42
C LYS A 81 2.63 18.81 1.78
N ALA A 82 2.99 18.73 0.51
CA ALA A 82 3.66 19.83 -0.18
C ALA A 82 2.78 21.09 -0.34
N HIS A 83 1.47 20.95 -0.26
CA HIS A 83 0.54 22.09 -0.25
C HIS A 83 0.22 22.58 1.18
N LEU A 84 0.78 21.96 2.23
CA LEU A 84 0.50 22.41 3.60
C LEU A 84 1.14 23.78 3.85
N ARG A 85 0.31 24.65 4.42
CA ARG A 85 0.67 26.01 4.82
C ARG A 85 0.60 26.06 6.33
N THR A 86 1.66 26.54 6.96
CA THR A 86 1.70 26.70 8.42
C THR A 86 1.42 28.16 8.75
N TYR A 87 0.43 28.39 9.60
CA TYR A 87 0.13 29.72 10.13
C TYR A 87 0.40 29.74 11.63
N SER A 88 1.30 30.61 12.05
CA SER A 88 1.71 30.75 13.44
C SER A 88 1.13 32.04 14.03
N ILE A 89 0.39 31.89 15.12
CA ILE A 89 -0.29 32.98 15.84
C ILE A 89 0.28 33.07 17.25
N ALA A 90 0.60 34.28 17.70
CA ALA A 90 1.06 34.52 19.06
C ALA A 90 -0.04 34.16 20.08
N GLU A 91 0.32 33.50 21.18
CA GLU A 91 -0.59 33.13 22.27
C GLU A 91 -1.82 32.27 21.90
N LEU A 92 -1.79 31.57 20.77
CA LEU A 92 -2.90 30.72 20.28
C LEU A 92 -3.49 29.78 21.35
N ARG A 93 -2.65 29.19 22.20
CA ARG A 93 -3.09 28.29 23.28
C ARG A 93 -3.97 29.01 24.32
N LYS A 94 -3.68 30.27 24.64
CA LYS A 94 -4.48 31.07 25.58
C LYS A 94 -5.83 31.45 24.97
N ILE A 95 -5.82 31.80 23.68
CA ILE A 95 -7.03 32.14 22.91
C ILE A 95 -7.99 30.94 22.85
N LEU A 96 -7.46 29.74 22.54
CA LEU A 96 -8.25 28.51 22.51
C LEU A 96 -8.74 28.08 23.90
N ALA A 97 -7.95 28.33 24.96
CA ALA A 97 -8.34 28.01 26.33
C ALA A 97 -9.39 28.98 26.90
N ALA A 98 -9.40 30.24 26.47
CA ALA A 98 -10.39 31.24 26.89
C ALA A 98 -11.77 30.97 26.28
N GLY A 99 -11.82 30.43 25.06
CA GLY A 99 -13.06 30.09 24.36
C GLY A 99 -13.97 31.30 24.08
N GLY A 100 -15.12 31.05 23.45
CA GLY A 100 -16.16 32.06 23.26
C GLY A 100 -15.90 33.02 22.08
N ASP A 101 -16.07 34.32 22.30
CA ASP A 101 -16.02 35.32 21.22
C ASP A 101 -14.62 35.46 20.58
N LEU A 102 -13.56 35.22 21.36
CA LEU A 102 -12.18 35.25 20.88
C LEU A 102 -11.88 34.10 19.89
N GLU A 103 -12.42 32.90 20.15
CA GLU A 103 -12.28 31.76 19.24
C GLU A 103 -13.07 31.99 17.95
N LYS A 104 -14.27 32.57 18.04
CA LYS A 104 -15.07 32.93 16.85
C LYS A 104 -14.38 34.00 16.00
N ALA A 105 -13.74 34.99 16.63
CA ALA A 105 -12.96 36.00 15.93
C ALA A 105 -11.75 35.39 15.21
N LEU A 106 -11.05 34.46 15.86
CA LEU A 106 -9.93 33.71 15.26
C LEU A 106 -10.37 32.90 14.04
N MET A 107 -11.48 32.15 14.15
CA MET A 107 -12.01 31.35 13.04
C MET A 107 -12.45 32.23 11.87
N LYS A 108 -13.07 33.39 12.15
CA LYS A 108 -13.43 34.37 11.12
C LYS A 108 -12.21 34.96 10.42
N HIS A 109 -11.12 35.21 11.16
CA HIS A 109 -9.84 35.65 10.59
C HIS A 109 -9.25 34.58 9.66
N MET A 110 -9.27 33.30 10.07
CA MET A 110 -8.82 32.19 9.23
C MET A 110 -9.65 32.02 7.95
N ASP A 111 -10.97 32.15 8.04
CA ASP A 111 -11.85 32.10 6.87
C ASP A 111 -11.60 33.27 5.90
N MET A 112 -11.32 34.47 6.44
CA MET A 112 -10.96 35.63 5.64
C MET A 112 -9.65 35.40 4.88
N ILE A 113 -8.62 34.88 5.54
CA ILE A 113 -7.34 34.53 4.89
C ILE A 113 -7.56 33.48 3.81
N ARG A 114 -8.35 32.44 4.09
CA ARG A 114 -8.70 31.39 3.11
C ARG A 114 -9.41 31.97 1.89
N GLN A 115 -10.31 32.94 2.08
CA GLN A 115 -11.07 33.57 1.00
C GLN A 115 -10.19 34.48 0.12
N PHE A 116 -9.23 35.20 0.72
CA PHE A 116 -8.32 36.08 -0.01
C PHE A 116 -7.07 35.39 -0.56
N GLN A 117 -6.81 34.13 -0.18
CA GLN A 117 -5.80 33.28 -0.79
C GLN A 117 -6.23 32.75 -2.16
N THR A 118 -6.37 33.66 -3.12
CA THR A 118 -6.54 33.35 -4.54
C THR A 118 -5.26 33.67 -5.32
N ILE A 119 -5.10 33.13 -6.53
CA ILE A 119 -3.92 33.34 -7.40
C ILE A 119 -3.66 34.84 -7.66
N GLU A 120 -4.72 35.63 -7.74
CA GLU A 120 -4.68 37.09 -7.95
C GLU A 120 -4.98 37.89 -6.67
N GLY A 121 -5.17 37.19 -5.54
CA GLY A 121 -5.57 37.79 -4.27
C GLY A 121 -4.39 38.20 -3.41
N MET A 122 -4.51 39.34 -2.74
CA MET A 122 -3.54 39.76 -1.73
C MET A 122 -3.92 39.11 -0.39
N THR A 123 -3.01 38.34 0.20
CA THR A 123 -3.22 37.78 1.53
C THR A 123 -2.98 38.86 2.58
N ILE A 124 -4.01 39.20 3.35
CA ILE A 124 -3.96 40.22 4.40
C ILE A 124 -3.72 39.51 5.74
N MET A 125 -2.67 39.91 6.46
CA MET A 125 -2.25 39.29 7.72
C MET A 125 -1.80 40.37 8.71
N ASP A 126 -1.89 40.06 10.01
CA ASP A 126 -1.32 40.93 11.04
C ASP A 126 0.21 40.81 11.04
N ALA A 127 0.92 41.88 11.41
CA ALA A 127 2.37 41.97 11.34
C ALA A 127 3.09 41.03 12.32
N ALA A 128 2.40 40.59 13.38
CA ALA A 128 2.92 39.63 14.35
C ALA A 128 2.74 38.16 13.93
N ASP A 129 1.87 37.88 12.95
CA ASP A 129 1.58 36.51 12.51
C ASP A 129 2.55 36.05 11.43
N LYS A 130 2.99 34.79 11.51
CA LYS A 130 3.96 34.21 10.56
C LYS A 130 3.29 33.18 9.66
N PHE A 131 3.33 33.44 8.36
CA PHE A 131 2.91 32.48 7.34
C PHE A 131 4.15 31.84 6.71
N GLU A 132 4.23 30.52 6.79
CA GLU A 132 5.33 29.75 6.20
C GLU A 132 4.81 28.74 5.18
N THR A 133 5.45 28.74 4.02
CA THR A 133 5.31 27.69 3.01
C THR A 133 6.58 26.85 3.02
N HIS A 134 6.45 25.58 3.36
CA HIS A 134 7.58 24.65 3.25
C HIS A 134 7.68 24.18 1.81
N SER A 135 8.76 24.56 1.13
CA SER A 135 9.06 24.04 -0.21
C SER A 135 9.58 22.61 -0.07
N TYR A 136 8.85 21.66 -0.64
CA TYR A 136 9.29 20.27 -0.75
C TYR A 136 9.89 20.02 -2.13
N THR A 137 11.07 19.40 -2.15
CA THR A 137 11.73 18.98 -3.38
C THR A 137 11.36 17.53 -3.67
N PHE A 138 10.83 17.26 -4.87
CA PHE A 138 10.43 15.91 -5.31
C PHE A 138 11.52 15.17 -6.10
N ALA A 139 12.75 15.69 -6.13
CA ALA A 139 13.85 15.10 -6.87
C ALA A 139 14.20 13.70 -6.31
N GLY A 140 14.44 12.74 -7.20
CA GLY A 140 14.85 11.37 -6.84
C GLY A 140 13.73 10.43 -6.39
N ILE A 141 12.50 10.91 -6.14
CA ILE A 141 11.38 10.03 -5.78
C ILE A 141 11.02 9.10 -6.94
N ALA A 142 11.05 9.61 -8.17
CA ALA A 142 10.83 8.80 -9.36
C ALA A 142 11.85 7.65 -9.48
N ASP A 143 13.13 7.94 -9.22
CA ASP A 143 14.19 6.92 -9.27
C ASP A 143 14.00 5.85 -8.19
N VAL A 144 13.62 6.25 -6.98
CA VAL A 144 13.35 5.31 -5.88
C VAL A 144 12.16 4.40 -6.21
N LEU A 145 11.06 4.94 -6.73
CA LEU A 145 9.90 4.14 -7.16
C LEU A 145 10.28 3.16 -8.28
N LEU A 146 11.11 3.59 -9.22
CA LEU A 146 11.60 2.74 -10.31
C LEU A 146 12.45 1.57 -9.80
N ARG A 147 13.30 1.80 -8.79
CA ARG A 147 14.10 0.74 -8.14
C ARG A 147 13.23 -0.27 -7.40
N PHE A 148 12.11 0.15 -6.80
CA PHE A 148 11.15 -0.78 -6.22
C PHE A 148 10.42 -1.60 -7.29
N ALA A 149 10.03 -0.98 -8.41
CA ALA A 149 9.44 -1.69 -9.54
C ALA A 149 10.40 -2.74 -10.14
N GLU A 150 11.70 -2.42 -10.25
CA GLU A 150 12.75 -3.37 -10.65
C GLU A 150 12.85 -4.56 -9.70
N GLN A 151 12.80 -4.34 -8.39
CA GLN A 151 12.83 -5.43 -7.40
C GLN A 151 11.61 -6.36 -7.54
N VAL A 152 10.42 -5.81 -7.81
CA VAL A 152 9.20 -6.61 -8.06
C VAL A 152 9.33 -7.42 -9.36
N SER A 153 9.84 -6.80 -10.42
CA SER A 153 10.13 -7.49 -11.68
C SER A 153 11.16 -8.62 -11.50
N GLY A 154 12.22 -8.39 -10.74
CA GLY A 154 13.22 -9.40 -10.39
C GLY A 154 12.65 -10.56 -9.57
N ALA A 155 11.76 -10.28 -8.60
CA ALA A 155 11.17 -11.30 -7.74
C ALA A 155 10.13 -12.18 -8.48
N THR A 156 9.40 -11.60 -9.44
CA THR A 156 8.41 -12.29 -10.28
C THR A 156 9.05 -13.05 -11.45
N GLY A 157 10.27 -12.68 -11.87
CA GLY A 157 10.90 -13.19 -13.08
C GLY A 157 10.23 -12.70 -14.37
N ILE A 158 9.30 -11.74 -14.27
CA ILE A 158 8.62 -11.14 -15.42
C ILE A 158 9.37 -9.86 -15.79
N PRO A 159 9.80 -9.68 -17.05
CA PRO A 159 10.49 -8.45 -17.47
C PRO A 159 9.66 -7.20 -17.19
N LEU A 160 10.34 -6.13 -16.74
CA LEU A 160 9.73 -4.85 -16.36
C LEU A 160 8.86 -4.25 -17.49
N VAL A 161 9.26 -4.45 -18.74
CA VAL A 161 8.51 -4.02 -19.93
C VAL A 161 7.14 -4.69 -20.03
N ARG A 162 7.05 -5.97 -19.64
CA ARG A 162 5.80 -6.73 -19.67
C ARG A 162 4.95 -6.46 -18.42
N LEU A 163 5.59 -6.28 -17.27
CA LEU A 163 4.91 -6.12 -16.00
C LEU A 163 4.38 -4.69 -15.78
N PHE A 164 5.16 -3.67 -16.14
CA PHE A 164 4.85 -2.26 -15.91
C PHE A 164 4.68 -1.43 -17.19
N GLY A 165 4.84 -2.04 -18.37
CA GLY A 165 4.67 -1.35 -19.66
C GLY A 165 5.72 -0.27 -19.95
N GLN A 166 6.79 -0.21 -19.16
CA GLN A 166 7.88 0.76 -19.34
C GLN A 166 8.96 0.21 -20.27
N SER A 167 9.42 1.02 -21.22
CA SER A 167 10.62 0.72 -21.99
C SER A 167 11.84 0.67 -21.07
N PRO A 168 12.80 -0.27 -21.28
CA PRO A 168 13.98 -0.35 -20.44
C PRO A 168 14.77 0.95 -20.49
N ALA A 169 14.91 1.64 -19.36
CA ALA A 169 15.81 2.77 -19.24
C ALA A 169 17.26 2.25 -19.27
N GLY A 170 17.87 2.19 -20.46
CA GLY A 170 19.24 1.69 -20.62
C GLY A 170 19.56 1.11 -21.99
N PHE A 171 18.55 0.69 -22.78
CA PHE A 171 18.73 0.41 -24.21
C PHE A 171 18.46 1.71 -24.99
N ASN A 172 19.40 2.64 -24.90
CA ASN A 172 19.43 3.79 -25.81
C ASN A 172 20.64 3.60 -26.74
N THR A 173 20.37 3.63 -28.05
CA THR A 173 21.28 3.48 -29.19
C THR A 173 21.79 2.06 -29.50
N GLY A 174 21.19 1.46 -30.53
CA GLY A 174 21.93 0.91 -31.68
C GLY A 174 21.77 1.89 -32.84
#